data_AF-A0A2U1JK01-F1
#
_entry.id   AF-A0A2U1JK01-F1
#
_cell.length_a   1.000
_cell.length_b   1.000
_cell.length_c   1.000
_cell.angle_alpha   90.00
_cell.angle_beta   90.00
_cell.angle_gamma   90.00
#
_symmetry.space_group_name_H-M   'P 1'
#
loop_
_entity.id
_entity.type
_entity.pdbx_description
1 polymer ?
#
loop_
_entity_poly.entity_id
_entity_poly.type
_entity_poly.pdbx_seq_one_letter_code
_entity_poly.pdbx_strand_id
1 'polypeptide(L)'
;MRNVMKRAWEMAKEGAKKFGGKAIEYIAESLKLAWKEVKNAVNELPKLIGSEKQIKWAEDIREKFIKNVEKMKGLLERDPGFFGFFDVTKEEYFNYINELMKEESASKWIDIRFLDSIEYAEQMKMKEE
;
A
#
# COMPACT_ATOMS: atom_id res chain seq x y z
N MET A 1 1.31 0.99 -9.35
CA MET A 1 2.67 0.61 -9.79
C MET A 1 3.64 1.67 -9.30
N ARG A 2 4.35 1.41 -8.19
CA ARG A 2 5.42 2.29 -7.69
C ARG A 2 6.42 2.55 -8.81
N ASN A 3 6.68 3.81 -9.13
CA ASN A 3 7.65 4.16 -10.15
C ASN A 3 9.06 3.93 -9.59
N VAL A 4 9.60 2.73 -9.82
CA VAL A 4 10.88 2.25 -9.27
C VAL A 4 12.01 3.24 -9.55
N MET A 5 11.99 3.89 -10.71
CA MET A 5 12.99 4.88 -11.10
C MET A 5 12.91 6.15 -10.25
N LYS A 6 11.71 6.63 -9.92
CA LYS A 6 11.54 7.78 -9.01
C LYS A 6 12.04 7.46 -7.62
N ARG A 7 11.68 6.28 -7.09
CA ARG A 7 12.12 5.83 -5.77
C ARG A 7 13.64 5.65 -5.71
N ALA A 8 14.24 5.06 -6.74
CA ALA A 8 15.68 4.94 -6.87
C ALA A 8 16.36 6.32 -6.92
N TRP A 9 15.79 7.28 -7.64
CA TRP A 9 16.32 8.64 -7.72
C TRP A 9 16.27 9.38 -6.38
N GLU A 10 15.21 9.19 -5.60
CA GLU A 10 15.10 9.74 -4.24
C GLU A 10 16.16 9.17 -3.29
N MET A 11 16.28 7.85 -3.24
CA MET A 11 17.32 7.16 -2.46
C MET A 11 18.74 7.62 -2.85
N ALA A 12 18.96 7.84 -4.15
CA ALA A 12 20.24 8.28 -4.66
C ALA A 12 20.60 9.70 -4.20
N LYS A 13 19.60 10.61 -4.17
CA LYS A 13 19.77 11.96 -3.61
C LYS A 13 20.01 11.93 -2.10
N GLU A 14 19.33 11.05 -1.37
CA GLU A 14 19.55 10.87 0.07
C GLU A 14 20.96 10.35 0.37
N GLY A 15 21.44 9.38 -0.42
CA GLY A 15 22.81 8.87 -0.34
C GLY A 15 23.84 9.98 -0.54
N ALA A 16 23.70 10.77 -1.61
CA ALA A 16 24.58 11.90 -1.88
C ALA A 16 24.55 12.96 -0.76
N LYS A 17 23.38 13.23 -0.17
CA LYS A 17 23.24 14.17 0.95
C LYS A 17 23.95 13.66 2.21
N LYS A 18 23.88 12.35 2.48
CA LYS A 18 24.41 11.74 3.71
C LYS A 18 25.91 11.44 3.64
N PHE A 19 26.40 11.07 2.47
CA PHE A 19 27.76 10.56 2.29
C PHE A 19 28.64 11.45 1.39
N GLY A 20 28.08 12.52 0.82
CA GLY A 20 28.75 13.36 -0.17
C GLY A 20 28.65 12.81 -1.60
N GLY A 21 29.21 13.52 -2.58
CA GLY A 21 29.17 13.11 -3.99
C GLY A 21 27.89 13.52 -4.73
N LYS A 22 27.70 12.94 -5.92
CA LYS A 22 26.57 13.23 -6.82
C LYS A 22 25.56 12.08 -6.77
N ALA A 23 24.27 12.41 -6.81
CA ALA A 23 23.19 11.40 -6.82
C ALA A 23 23.36 10.32 -7.91
N ILE A 24 23.90 10.69 -9.08
CA ILE A 24 24.14 9.71 -10.16
C ILE A 24 25.12 8.59 -9.76
N GLU A 25 26.02 8.83 -8.81
CA GLU A 25 26.98 7.83 -8.32
C GLU A 25 26.29 6.75 -7.48
N TYR A 26 25.13 7.07 -6.90
CA TYR A 26 24.34 6.16 -6.06
C TYR A 26 23.23 5.44 -6.85
N ILE A 27 22.93 5.87 -8.07
CA ILE A 27 21.70 5.46 -8.77
C ILE A 27 21.62 3.95 -9.00
N ALA A 28 22.76 3.30 -9.29
CA ALA A 28 22.79 1.87 -9.57
C ALA A 28 22.44 1.04 -8.33
N GLU A 29 22.97 1.41 -7.16
CA GLU A 29 22.67 0.71 -5.90
C GLU A 29 21.27 1.05 -5.41
N SER A 30 20.87 2.32 -5.51
CA SER A 30 19.50 2.76 -5.21
C SER A 30 18.45 2.06 -6.08
N LEU A 31 18.77 1.76 -7.34
CA LEU A 31 17.87 1.01 -8.22
C LEU A 31 17.69 -0.44 -7.76
N LYS A 32 18.76 -1.11 -7.33
CA LYS A 32 18.68 -2.46 -6.76
C LYS A 32 17.84 -2.46 -5.48
N LEU A 33 18.03 -1.47 -4.61
CA LEU A 33 17.26 -1.31 -3.38
C LEU A 33 15.78 -1.05 -3.67
N ALA A 34 15.47 -0.16 -4.60
CA ALA A 34 14.08 0.12 -5.00
C ALA A 34 13.40 -1.12 -5.62
N TRP A 35 14.11 -1.91 -6.45
CA TRP A 35 13.60 -3.18 -6.95
C TRP A 35 13.41 -4.22 -5.84
N LYS A 36 14.32 -4.25 -4.85
CA LYS A 36 14.19 -5.12 -3.68
C LYS A 36 12.99 -4.72 -2.82
N GLU A 37 12.74 -3.43 -2.59
CA GLU A 37 11.53 -2.94 -1.90
C GLU A 37 10.26 -3.37 -2.62
N VAL A 38 10.24 -3.30 -3.96
CA VAL A 38 9.08 -3.73 -4.76
C VAL A 38 8.89 -5.24 -4.69
N LYS A 39 9.96 -6.03 -4.84
CA LYS A 39 9.89 -7.49 -4.77
C LYS A 39 9.54 -7.98 -3.37
N ASN A 40 10.08 -7.35 -2.33
CA ASN A 40 9.76 -7.68 -0.94
C ASN A 40 8.32 -7.32 -0.61
N ALA A 41 7.83 -6.16 -1.04
CA ALA A 41 6.42 -5.82 -0.83
C ALA A 41 5.44 -6.74 -1.58
N VAL A 42 5.88 -7.44 -2.63
CA VAL A 42 5.10 -8.51 -3.29
C VAL A 42 5.20 -9.83 -2.51
N ASN A 43 6.34 -10.11 -1.86
CA ASN A 43 6.56 -11.31 -1.04
C ASN A 43 6.12 -11.17 0.43
N GLU A 44 5.75 -9.98 0.88
CA GLU A 44 5.31 -9.70 2.27
C GLU A 44 3.81 -9.92 2.47
N LEU A 45 3.04 -10.06 1.39
CA LEU A 45 1.63 -10.40 1.51
C LEU A 45 1.50 -11.87 1.95
N PRO A 46 0.70 -12.16 2.98
CA PRO A 46 0.47 -13.53 3.38
C PRO A 46 -0.19 -14.31 2.24
N LYS A 47 0.12 -15.60 2.20
CA LYS A 47 -0.59 -16.54 1.32
C LYS A 47 -2.03 -16.63 1.80
N LEU A 48 -2.97 -16.62 0.86
CA LEU A 48 -4.37 -16.71 1.23
C LEU A 48 -4.76 -18.16 1.57
N ILE A 49 -5.59 -18.29 2.58
CA ILE A 49 -6.14 -19.54 3.10
C ILE A 49 -7.60 -19.63 2.67
N GLY A 50 -7.96 -20.72 2.02
CA GLY A 50 -9.31 -21.00 1.51
C GLY A 50 -9.31 -22.10 0.46
N SER A 51 -10.47 -22.36 -0.15
CA SER A 51 -10.51 -23.22 -1.34
C SER A 51 -9.76 -22.57 -2.51
N GLU A 52 -9.25 -23.38 -3.45
CA GLU A 52 -8.53 -22.88 -4.64
C GLU A 52 -9.33 -21.80 -5.41
N LYS A 53 -10.66 -22.00 -5.52
CA LYS A 53 -11.57 -21.01 -6.14
C LYS A 53 -11.65 -19.71 -5.35
N GLN A 54 -11.75 -19.80 -4.02
CA GLN A 54 -11.78 -18.61 -3.15
C GLN A 54 -10.45 -17.87 -3.21
N ILE A 55 -9.32 -18.58 -3.15
CA ILE A 55 -7.99 -17.98 -3.21
C ILE A 55 -7.83 -17.20 -4.52
N LYS A 56 -8.13 -17.82 -5.66
CA LYS A 56 -8.01 -17.16 -6.96
C LYS A 56 -8.86 -15.89 -7.05
N TRP A 57 -10.11 -15.95 -6.58
CA TRP A 57 -10.98 -14.77 -6.60
C TRP A 57 -10.53 -13.69 -5.61
N ALA A 58 -10.11 -14.09 -4.41
CA ALA A 58 -9.62 -13.18 -3.39
C ALA A 58 -8.33 -12.48 -3.81
N GLU A 59 -7.43 -13.14 -4.55
CA GLU A 59 -6.24 -12.51 -5.13
C GLU A 59 -6.60 -11.40 -6.12
N ASP A 60 -7.57 -11.61 -7.00
CA ASP A 60 -8.05 -10.59 -7.95
C ASP A 60 -8.65 -9.38 -7.21
N ILE A 61 -9.40 -9.62 -6.13
CA ILE A 61 -10.00 -8.56 -5.29
C ILE A 61 -8.90 -7.79 -4.57
N ARG A 62 -7.97 -8.49 -3.90
CA ARG A 62 -6.84 -7.91 -3.17
C ARG A 62 -5.98 -7.06 -4.10
N GLU A 63 -5.72 -7.51 -5.33
CA GLU A 63 -4.96 -6.74 -6.32
C GLU A 63 -5.66 -5.43 -6.71
N LYS A 64 -6.98 -5.47 -6.96
CA LYS A 64 -7.78 -4.26 -7.24
C LYS A 64 -7.77 -3.29 -6.06
N PHE A 65 -7.93 -3.81 -4.84
CA PHE A 65 -7.89 -3.02 -3.62
C PHE A 65 -6.55 -2.29 -3.47
N ILE A 66 -5.42 -3.00 -3.63
CA ILE A 66 -4.07 -2.40 -3.58
C ILE A 66 -3.92 -1.27 -4.60
N LYS A 67 -4.39 -1.46 -5.84
CA LYS A 67 -4.36 -0.41 -6.86
C LYS A 67 -5.17 0.82 -6.46
N ASN A 68 -6.30 0.65 -5.79
CA ASN A 68 -7.11 1.77 -5.28
C ASN A 68 -6.42 2.50 -4.12
N VAL A 69 -5.82 1.77 -3.19
CA VAL A 69 -5.01 2.34 -2.10
C VAL A 69 -3.85 3.18 -2.66
N GLU A 70 -3.14 2.68 -3.68
CA GLU A 70 -2.05 3.43 -4.33
C GLU A 70 -2.54 4.73 -4.96
N LYS A 71 -3.71 4.72 -5.59
CA LYS A 71 -4.34 5.95 -6.13
C LYS A 71 -4.71 6.91 -5.00
N MET A 72 -5.31 6.41 -3.93
CA MET A 72 -5.71 7.20 -2.76
C MET A 72 -4.49 7.87 -2.12
N LYS A 73 -3.40 7.14 -1.93
CA LYS A 73 -2.14 7.70 -1.44
C LYS A 73 -1.66 8.88 -2.29
N GLY A 74 -1.72 8.75 -3.61
CA GLY A 74 -1.37 9.83 -4.54
C GLY A 74 -2.31 11.04 -4.49
N LEU A 75 -3.59 10.85 -4.12
CA LEU A 75 -4.52 11.96 -3.87
C LEU A 75 -4.19 12.68 -2.57
N LEU A 76 -3.94 11.94 -1.48
CA LEU A 76 -3.58 12.51 -0.17
C LEU A 76 -2.26 13.28 -0.15
N GLU A 77 -1.33 12.90 -1.02
CA GLU A 77 -0.08 13.64 -1.20
C GLU A 77 -0.31 14.99 -1.90
N ARG A 78 -1.39 15.12 -2.69
CA ARG A 78 -1.75 16.35 -3.40
C ARG A 78 -2.70 17.24 -2.60
N ASP A 79 -3.60 16.63 -1.84
CA ASP A 79 -4.57 17.31 -1.00
C ASP A 79 -4.62 16.64 0.39
N PRO A 80 -3.81 17.12 1.34
CA PRO A 80 -3.81 16.62 2.71
C PRO A 80 -5.14 16.83 3.46
N GLY A 81 -6.01 17.74 2.99
CA GLY A 81 -7.31 18.04 3.59
C GLY A 81 -8.43 17.08 3.18
N PHE A 82 -8.19 16.23 2.19
CA PHE A 82 -9.16 15.28 1.63
C PHE A 82 -9.85 14.40 2.69
N PHE A 83 -9.11 13.98 3.70
CA PHE A 83 -9.62 13.11 4.77
C PHE A 83 -10.36 13.85 5.89
N GLY A 84 -10.23 15.18 5.97
CA GLY A 84 -10.95 15.99 6.95
C GLY A 84 -12.48 15.92 6.78
N PHE A 85 -12.97 15.46 5.64
CA PHE A 85 -14.40 15.22 5.38
C PHE A 85 -14.94 13.92 5.99
N PHE A 86 -14.08 12.94 6.31
CA PHE A 86 -14.49 11.61 6.76
C PHE A 86 -14.24 11.37 8.26
N ASP A 87 -13.83 12.41 9.01
CA ASP A 87 -13.42 12.30 10.42
C ASP A 87 -12.42 11.14 10.67
N VAL A 88 -11.55 10.89 9.69
CA VAL A 88 -10.50 9.87 9.75
C VAL A 88 -9.20 10.57 9.37
N THR A 89 -8.16 10.40 10.18
CA THR A 89 -6.84 10.92 9.86
C THR A 89 -6.16 10.06 8.80
N LYS A 90 -5.22 10.66 8.06
CA LYS A 90 -4.35 9.93 7.13
C LYS A 90 -3.64 8.74 7.80
N GLU A 91 -3.22 8.92 9.04
CA GLU A 91 -2.50 7.89 9.80
C GLU A 91 -3.40 6.70 10.16
N GLU A 92 -4.61 6.97 10.69
CA GLU A 92 -5.61 5.94 10.97
C GLU A 92 -5.97 5.13 9.72
N TYR A 93 -6.19 5.82 8.60
CA TYR A 93 -6.44 5.18 7.32
C TYR A 93 -5.30 4.22 6.93
N PHE A 94 -4.04 4.67 6.95
CA PHE A 94 -2.93 3.80 6.57
C PHE A 94 -2.68 2.66 7.56
N ASN A 95 -2.91 2.88 8.86
CA ASN A 95 -2.83 1.82 9.87
C ASN A 95 -3.87 0.74 9.60
N TYR A 96 -5.11 1.13 9.30
CA TYR A 96 -6.16 0.19 8.91
C TYR A 96 -5.76 -0.63 7.67
N ILE A 97 -5.29 0.02 6.61
CA ILE A 97 -4.83 -0.68 5.41
C ILE A 97 -3.69 -1.64 5.73
N ASN A 98 -2.72 -1.23 6.55
CA ASN A 98 -1.60 -2.10 6.93
C ASN A 98 -2.06 -3.34 7.69
N GLU A 99 -3.04 -3.22 8.57
CA GLU A 99 -3.62 -4.38 9.27
C GLU A 99 -4.41 -5.28 8.30
N LEU A 100 -5.22 -4.71 7.41
CA LEU A 100 -5.94 -5.50 6.41
C LEU A 100 -5.01 -6.28 5.48
N MET A 101 -3.85 -5.69 5.13
CA MET A 101 -2.88 -6.33 4.25
C MET A 101 -2.23 -7.58 4.87
N LYS A 102 -2.37 -7.79 6.19
CA LYS A 102 -1.97 -9.02 6.89
C LYS A 102 -3.06 -10.10 6.90
N GLU A 103 -4.24 -9.83 6.33
CA GLU A 103 -5.34 -10.79 6.30
C GLU A 103 -5.05 -11.95 5.35
N GLU A 104 -5.10 -13.17 5.89
CA GLU A 104 -4.84 -14.41 5.17
C GLU A 104 -6.12 -15.07 4.68
N SER A 105 -7.29 -14.78 5.25
CA SER A 105 -8.54 -15.43 4.86
C SER A 105 -9.02 -14.96 3.49
N ALA A 106 -9.08 -15.88 2.53
CA ALA A 106 -9.66 -15.62 1.22
C ALA A 106 -11.15 -15.23 1.33
N SER A 107 -11.91 -15.80 2.28
CA SER A 107 -13.32 -15.46 2.46
C SER A 107 -13.49 -14.02 2.91
N LYS A 108 -12.63 -13.52 3.79
CA LYS A 108 -12.71 -12.15 4.28
C LYS A 108 -12.43 -11.13 3.18
N TRP A 109 -11.46 -11.39 2.31
CA TRP A 109 -11.24 -10.58 1.10
C TRP A 109 -12.46 -10.57 0.17
N ILE A 110 -13.18 -11.69 0.06
CA ILE A 110 -14.43 -11.77 -0.71
C ILE A 110 -15.54 -10.97 -0.03
N ASP A 111 -15.69 -11.05 1.29
CA ASP A 111 -16.73 -10.34 2.02
C ASP A 111 -16.55 -8.82 1.92
N ILE A 112 -15.30 -8.35 1.93
CA ILE A 112 -14.98 -6.93 1.81
C ILE A 112 -14.86 -6.43 0.36
N ARG A 113 -15.18 -7.27 -0.64
CA ARG A 113 -14.96 -6.94 -2.06
C ARG A 113 -15.63 -5.66 -2.56
N PHE A 114 -16.71 -5.25 -1.91
CA PHE A 114 -17.46 -4.04 -2.25
C PHE A 114 -17.02 -2.82 -1.48
N LEU A 115 -16.23 -3.02 -0.44
CA LEU A 115 -15.79 -1.94 0.40
C LEU A 115 -14.69 -1.20 -0.33
N ASP A 116 -15.00 0.04 -0.70
CA ASP A 116 -13.94 0.99 -0.89
C ASP A 116 -13.26 1.22 0.47
N SER A 117 -12.00 1.65 0.42
CA SER A 117 -11.18 1.81 1.62
C SER A 117 -11.73 2.85 2.62
N ILE A 118 -12.69 3.68 2.19
CA ILE A 118 -13.38 4.69 3.00
C ILE A 118 -14.59 4.05 3.70
N GLU A 119 -15.43 3.32 2.95
CA GLU A 119 -16.68 2.72 3.43
C GLU A 119 -16.44 1.64 4.51
N TYR A 120 -15.31 0.91 4.47
CA TYR A 120 -14.97 -0.03 5.55
C TYR A 120 -14.48 0.64 6.83
N ALA A 121 -13.74 1.74 6.69
CA ALA A 121 -13.29 2.50 7.85
C ALA A 121 -14.50 3.05 8.64
N GLU A 122 -15.55 3.47 7.92
CA GLU A 122 -16.83 3.87 8.48
C GLU A 122 -17.56 2.69 9.17
N GLN A 123 -17.64 1.52 8.52
CA GLN A 123 -18.31 0.33 9.08
C GLN A 123 -17.63 -0.26 10.32
N MET A 124 -16.31 -0.10 10.48
CA MET A 124 -15.60 -0.55 11.68
C MET A 124 -15.83 0.35 12.87
N LYS A 125 -15.95 1.69 12.68
CA LYS A 125 -16.38 2.61 13.75
C LYS A 125 -17.77 2.26 14.29
N MET A 126 -18.69 1.81 13.42
CA MET A 126 -20.03 1.39 13.84
C MET A 126 -20.08 0.05 14.60
N LYS A 127 -18.98 -0.68 14.72
CA LYS A 127 -18.90 -1.93 15.51
C LYS A 127 -18.27 -1.74 16.89
N GLU A 128 -17.81 -0.53 17.22
CA GLU A 128 -17.25 -0.18 18.53
C GLU A 128 -18.24 0.61 19.43
N GLU A 129 -19.48 0.82 18.98
CA GLU A 129 -20.63 1.31 19.78
C GLU A 129 -21.57 0.16 20.17
#